data_AF-A0A194PVU1-F1
#
_entry.id   AF-A0A194PVU1-F1
#
_cell.length_a   1.000
_cell.length_b   1.000
_cell.length_c   1.000
_cell.angle_alpha   90.00
_cell.angle_beta   90.00
_cell.angle_gamma   90.00
#
_symmetry.space_group_name_H-M   'P 1'
#
loop_
_entity.id
_entity.type
_entity.pdbx_description
1 polymer ?
#
loop_
_entity_poly.entity_id
_entity_poly.type
_entity_poly.pdbx_seq_one_letter_code
_entity_poly.pdbx_strand_id
1 'polypeptide(L)'
;MIAMLSTLSQGDIHEIQKRGLIFPPTSLYGTFVAIAVPIDIPDKNVFVSYNFESNYSVVTNITEIDEVLFPNLPIISSRQTRSITRELAYTVLEARFKQHGMNGKECLLRNICEAAETPLHHNGLLGHIMHIMFTPSSSREEGIDDAYYEAELDGQNGNCDKYLDDCPFSLFDIVTRLVETRH
;
A
#
# COMPACT_ATOMS: atom_id res chain seq x y z
N MET A 1 -18.59 -7.66 -47.64
CA MET A 1 -19.60 -8.70 -47.36
C MET A 1 -18.94 -9.76 -46.48
N ILE A 2 -19.06 -9.64 -45.17
CA ILE A 2 -18.85 -10.73 -44.21
C ILE A 2 -19.97 -10.55 -43.19
N ALA A 3 -20.86 -11.54 -43.11
CA ALA A 3 -22.03 -11.55 -42.25
C ALA A 3 -21.65 -12.14 -40.89
N MET A 4 -22.11 -11.51 -39.81
CA MET A 4 -22.12 -12.10 -38.46
C MET A 4 -23.50 -12.72 -38.24
N LEU A 5 -23.56 -14.05 -38.23
CA LEU A 5 -24.70 -14.82 -37.74
C LEU A 5 -24.51 -15.03 -36.24
N SER A 6 -25.36 -14.43 -35.42
CA SER A 6 -25.44 -14.72 -33.98
C SER A 6 -26.49 -15.82 -33.74
N THR A 7 -26.05 -17.02 -33.38
CA THR A 7 -26.91 -18.01 -32.73
C THR A 7 -26.93 -17.74 -31.22
N LEU A 8 -28.12 -17.56 -30.66
CA LEU A 8 -28.35 -17.54 -29.22
C LEU A 8 -28.08 -18.95 -28.65
N SER A 9 -27.22 -19.04 -27.65
CA SER A 9 -27.13 -20.23 -26.79
C SER A 9 -26.90 -19.81 -25.34
N GLN A 10 -27.86 -20.24 -24.51
CA GLN A 10 -27.91 -20.51 -23.08
C GLN A 10 -26.74 -20.07 -22.18
N GLY A 11 -27.11 -19.48 -21.03
CA GLY A 11 -26.22 -18.81 -20.10
C GLY A 11 -25.08 -19.65 -19.51
N ASP A 12 -23.92 -18.99 -19.42
CA ASP A 12 -22.72 -19.48 -18.75
C ASP A 12 -22.35 -18.54 -17.59
N ILE A 13 -21.93 -19.17 -16.49
CA ILE A 13 -21.38 -18.55 -15.30
C ILE A 13 -20.23 -17.62 -15.73
N HIS A 14 -20.33 -16.32 -15.40
CA HIS A 14 -19.27 -15.35 -15.68
C HIS A 14 -18.01 -15.70 -14.89
N GLU A 15 -17.12 -16.49 -15.48
CA GLU A 15 -15.75 -16.63 -15.00
C GLU A 15 -15.03 -15.31 -15.24
N ILE A 16 -14.81 -14.54 -14.17
CA ILE A 16 -14.07 -13.29 -14.23
C ILE A 16 -12.65 -13.61 -14.69
N GLN A 17 -12.36 -13.36 -15.97
CA GLN A 17 -11.01 -13.44 -16.53
C GLN A 17 -10.09 -12.52 -15.71
N LYS A 18 -9.06 -13.12 -15.12
CA LYS A 18 -8.06 -12.40 -14.31
C LYS A 18 -7.32 -11.43 -15.22
N ARG A 19 -7.51 -10.12 -14.99
CA ARG A 19 -6.82 -9.07 -15.73
C ARG A 19 -5.49 -8.79 -15.04
N GLY A 20 -4.39 -9.20 -15.69
CA GLY A 20 -3.06 -8.73 -15.30
C GLY A 20 -2.81 -7.35 -15.89
N LEU A 21 -2.17 -6.46 -15.13
CA LEU A 21 -1.67 -5.19 -15.66
C LEU A 21 -0.36 -5.45 -16.41
N ILE A 22 -0.46 -5.91 -17.66
CA ILE A 22 0.69 -6.11 -18.55
C ILE A 22 0.58 -5.08 -19.66
N PHE A 23 1.66 -4.34 -19.89
CA PHE A 23 1.70 -3.30 -20.91
C PHE A 23 2.23 -3.87 -22.24
N PRO A 24 1.75 -3.35 -23.39
CA PRO A 24 2.25 -3.80 -24.69
C PRO A 24 3.75 -3.49 -24.85
N PRO A 25 4.50 -4.36 -25.56
CA PRO A 25 5.92 -4.12 -25.82
C PRO A 25 6.05 -2.79 -26.56
N THR A 26 6.93 -1.90 -26.07
CA THR A 26 7.14 -0.46 -26.44
C THR A 26 6.46 0.59 -25.55
N SER A 27 5.67 0.19 -24.55
CA SER A 27 5.14 1.15 -23.57
C SER A 27 6.25 1.72 -22.68
N LEU A 28 6.13 3.00 -22.35
CA LEU A 28 7.01 3.69 -21.39
C LEU A 28 6.16 4.21 -20.24
N TYR A 29 6.66 4.02 -19.01
CA TYR A 29 6.09 4.60 -17.81
C TYR A 29 6.90 5.85 -17.43
N GLY A 30 6.24 7.01 -17.51
CA GLY A 30 6.81 8.29 -17.10
C GLY A 30 6.34 8.68 -15.71
N THR A 31 7.27 9.06 -14.83
CA THR A 31 7.00 9.70 -13.53
C THR A 31 7.51 11.14 -13.56
N PHE A 32 6.68 12.08 -13.14
CA PHE A 32 7.06 13.50 -13.03
C PHE A 32 6.77 13.98 -11.60
N VAL A 33 7.81 14.47 -10.91
CA VAL A 33 7.73 15.01 -9.56
C VAL A 33 8.19 16.45 -9.59
N ALA A 34 7.34 17.37 -9.12
CA ALA A 34 7.65 18.80 -9.04
C ALA A 34 7.49 19.31 -7.61
N ILE A 35 8.54 19.92 -7.07
CA ILE A 35 8.54 20.57 -5.75
C ILE A 35 8.66 22.07 -6.00
N ALA A 36 7.61 22.83 -5.68
CA ALA A 36 7.60 24.29 -5.78
C ALA A 36 7.67 24.94 -4.41
N VAL A 37 8.71 25.75 -4.17
CA VAL A 37 8.92 26.49 -2.93
C VAL A 37 8.77 27.99 -3.22
N PRO A 38 7.82 28.69 -2.59
CA PRO A 38 7.68 30.13 -2.74
C PRO A 38 8.87 30.84 -2.08
N ILE A 39 9.34 31.94 -2.68
CA ILE A 39 10.37 32.82 -2.10
C ILE A 39 9.69 34.14 -1.75
N ASP A 40 9.76 34.53 -0.48
CA ASP A 40 9.22 35.80 0.00
C ASP A 40 10.12 36.96 -0.45
N ILE A 41 9.65 37.70 -1.46
CA ILE A 41 10.27 38.92 -1.97
C ILE A 41 9.22 40.03 -1.94
N PRO A 42 9.53 41.22 -1.40
CA PRO A 42 8.61 42.35 -1.42
C PRO A 42 8.14 42.68 -2.85
N ASP A 43 6.84 42.88 -3.01
CA ASP A 43 6.17 43.28 -4.27
C ASP A 43 6.32 42.30 -5.45
N LYS A 44 6.75 41.05 -5.21
CA LYS A 44 6.90 40.04 -6.28
C LYS A 44 6.53 38.64 -5.80
N ASN A 45 5.67 37.97 -6.57
CA ASN A 45 5.36 36.56 -6.35
C ASN A 45 6.29 35.70 -7.21
N VAL A 46 7.32 35.13 -6.57
CA VAL A 46 8.29 34.24 -7.23
C VAL A 46 8.31 32.91 -6.48
N PHE A 47 8.34 31.81 -7.23
CA PHE A 47 8.55 30.47 -6.68
C PHE A 47 9.69 29.78 -7.43
N VAL A 48 10.42 28.92 -6.72
CA VAL A 48 11.43 28.05 -7.30
C VAL A 48 10.84 26.65 -7.38
N SER A 49 10.85 26.06 -8.57
CA SER A 49 10.41 24.68 -8.79
C SER A 49 11.57 23.77 -9.13
N TYR A 50 11.73 22.69 -8.38
CA TYR A 50 12.58 21.56 -8.74
C TYR A 50 11.71 20.51 -9.43
N ASN A 51 12.00 20.22 -10.70
CA ASN A 51 11.26 19.24 -11.48
C ASN A 51 12.16 18.04 -11.75
N PHE A 52 11.66 16.84 -11.44
CA PHE A 52 12.30 15.56 -11.72
C PHE A 52 11.40 14.77 -12.66
N GLU A 53 11.94 14.41 -13.82
CA GLU A 53 11.26 13.55 -14.80
C GLU A 53 12.04 12.25 -14.93
N SER A 54 11.33 11.14 -14.93
CA SER A 54 11.91 9.82 -15.16
C SER A 54 11.03 8.98 -16.07
N ASN A 55 11.63 8.37 -17.09
CA ASN A 55 10.95 7.52 -18.06
C ASN A 55 11.56 6.11 -18.00
N TYR A 56 10.77 5.14 -17.56
CA TYR A 56 11.18 3.74 -17.41
C TYR A 56 10.48 2.85 -18.44
N SER A 57 11.20 1.86 -18.96
CA SER A 57 10.57 0.75 -19.68
C SER A 57 9.67 -0.02 -18.71
N VAL A 58 8.44 -0.30 -19.12
CA VAL A 58 7.53 -1.10 -18.31
C VAL A 58 7.84 -2.59 -18.44
N VAL A 59 7.47 -3.33 -17.40
CA VAL A 59 7.46 -4.79 -17.39
C VAL A 59 6.50 -5.31 -18.47
N THR A 60 7.02 -6.14 -19.36
CA THR A 60 6.24 -6.81 -20.41
C THR A 60 5.88 -8.24 -20.01
N ASN A 61 6.45 -8.74 -18.91
CA ASN A 61 6.27 -10.10 -18.43
C ASN A 61 5.95 -10.15 -16.93
N ILE A 62 5.09 -11.08 -16.52
CA ILE A 62 4.66 -11.25 -15.12
C ILE A 62 5.82 -11.68 -14.22
N THR A 63 6.75 -12.49 -14.75
CA THR A 63 7.89 -12.99 -13.97
C THR A 63 8.85 -11.90 -13.53
N GLU A 64 8.96 -10.81 -14.29
CA GLU A 64 9.82 -9.65 -13.97
C GLU A 64 9.28 -8.85 -12.77
N ILE A 65 7.96 -8.88 -12.56
CA ILE A 65 7.31 -8.16 -11.45
C ILE A 65 7.70 -8.75 -10.10
N ASP A 66 7.88 -10.07 -10.06
CA ASP A 66 8.08 -10.83 -8.82
C ASP A 66 9.42 -10.57 -8.19
N GLU A 67 10.43 -10.48 -9.05
CA GLU A 67 11.81 -10.24 -8.67
C GLU A 67 12.02 -8.81 -8.17
N VAL A 68 11.35 -7.83 -8.80
CA VAL A 68 11.50 -6.41 -8.47
C VAL A 68 10.70 -6.03 -7.23
N LEU A 69 9.46 -6.52 -7.10
CA LEU A 69 8.55 -6.09 -6.03
C LEU A 69 8.78 -6.85 -4.71
N PHE A 70 9.19 -8.12 -4.77
CA PHE A 70 9.34 -8.99 -3.59
C PHE A 70 10.67 -9.75 -3.56
N PRO A 71 11.82 -9.05 -3.53
CA PRO A 71 13.10 -9.73 -3.44
C PRO A 71 13.19 -10.50 -2.11
N ASN A 72 13.48 -11.81 -2.20
CA ASN A 72 13.65 -12.75 -1.08
C ASN A 72 12.38 -13.31 -0.40
N LEU A 73 11.18 -13.18 -0.99
CA LEU A 73 10.06 -14.00 -0.51
C LEU A 73 10.23 -15.46 -0.98
N PRO A 74 9.92 -16.46 -0.14
CA PRO A 74 9.88 -17.85 -0.59
C PRO A 74 8.87 -17.94 -1.73
N ILE A 75 9.35 -18.37 -2.90
CA ILE A 75 8.51 -18.60 -4.08
C ILE A 75 7.58 -19.76 -3.73
N ILE A 76 6.40 -19.47 -3.20
CA ILE A 76 5.30 -20.43 -3.18
C ILE A 76 4.85 -20.54 -4.63
N SER A 77 5.45 -21.51 -5.32
CA SER A 77 5.02 -22.02 -6.62
C SER A 77 3.57 -22.50 -6.49
N SER A 78 2.61 -21.59 -6.66
CA SER A 78 1.24 -21.94 -7.01
C SER A 78 0.67 -20.85 -7.90
N ARG A 79 0.50 -21.21 -9.17
CA ARG A 79 -0.03 -20.41 -10.29
C ARG A 79 -1.51 -20.05 -10.14
N GLN A 80 -1.97 -19.56 -9.00
CA GLN A 80 -3.36 -19.16 -8.85
C GLN A 80 -3.46 -17.94 -7.94
N THR A 81 -3.69 -16.77 -8.57
CA THR A 81 -4.00 -15.47 -7.95
C THR A 81 -2.95 -14.89 -7.02
N ARG A 82 -2.12 -13.96 -7.52
CA ARG A 82 -1.59 -12.89 -6.66
C ARG A 82 -2.71 -11.92 -6.30
N SER A 83 -3.66 -12.35 -5.49
CA SER A 83 -4.30 -11.41 -4.58
C SER A 83 -3.23 -10.99 -3.59
N ILE A 84 -3.05 -9.68 -3.38
CA ILE A 84 -2.28 -9.20 -2.23
C ILE A 84 -3.07 -9.66 -1.00
N THR A 85 -2.62 -10.73 -0.37
CA THR A 85 -3.20 -11.22 0.89
C THR A 85 -2.62 -10.42 2.04
N ARG A 86 -3.33 -10.39 3.15
CA ARG A 86 -2.89 -9.68 4.35
C ARG A 86 -1.70 -10.40 4.98
N GLU A 87 -1.68 -11.74 4.91
CA GLU A 87 -0.52 -12.54 5.28
C GLU A 87 0.75 -12.12 4.52
N LEU A 88 0.64 -11.94 3.19
CA LEU A 88 1.74 -11.47 2.36
C LEU A 88 2.16 -10.04 2.74
N ALA A 89 1.18 -9.15 2.91
CA ALA A 89 1.43 -7.78 3.33
C ALA A 89 2.18 -7.70 4.67
N TYR A 90 1.75 -8.45 5.67
CA TYR A 90 2.36 -8.49 7.00
C TYR A 90 3.75 -9.10 6.96
N THR A 91 3.95 -10.18 6.21
CA THR A 91 5.28 -10.76 6.00
C THR A 91 6.26 -9.73 5.42
N VAL A 92 5.83 -8.96 4.42
CA VAL A 92 6.65 -7.91 3.80
C VAL A 92 6.93 -6.77 4.77
N LEU A 93 5.91 -6.28 5.49
CA LEU A 93 6.07 -5.19 6.44
C LEU A 93 7.00 -5.58 7.61
N GLU A 94 6.82 -6.76 8.19
CA GLU A 94 7.71 -7.29 9.22
C GLU A 94 9.17 -7.38 8.74
N ALA A 95 9.38 -7.88 7.52
CA ALA A 95 10.72 -7.98 6.93
C ALA A 95 11.34 -6.59 6.73
N ARG A 96 10.56 -5.60 6.31
CA ARG A 96 11.03 -4.21 6.15
C ARG A 96 11.37 -3.56 7.47
N PHE A 97 10.57 -3.78 8.51
CA PHE A 97 10.88 -3.31 9.84
C PHE A 97 12.17 -3.94 10.38
N LYS A 98 12.33 -5.27 10.23
CA LYS A 98 13.57 -5.98 10.59
C LYS A 98 14.79 -5.45 9.83
N GLN A 99 14.65 -5.16 8.54
CA GLN A 99 15.73 -4.59 7.72
C GLN A 99 16.20 -3.22 8.25
N HIS A 100 15.30 -2.45 8.85
CA HIS A 100 15.61 -1.15 9.46
C HIS A 100 16.03 -1.26 10.94
N GLY A 101 16.31 -2.48 11.43
CA GLY A 101 16.77 -2.71 12.80
C GLY A 101 15.66 -2.69 13.86
N MET A 102 14.40 -2.84 13.46
CA MET A 102 13.25 -2.84 14.35
C MET A 102 12.71 -4.26 14.61
N ASN A 103 11.93 -4.40 15.69
CA ASN A 103 11.27 -5.66 16.01
C ASN A 103 10.03 -5.85 15.12
N GLY A 104 10.22 -6.55 13.98
CA GLY A 104 9.27 -6.45 12.87
C GLY A 104 7.81 -6.75 13.19
N LYS A 105 7.53 -7.81 13.95
CA LYS A 105 6.15 -8.15 14.34
C LYS A 105 5.58 -7.12 15.31
N GLU A 106 6.33 -6.79 16.36
CA GLU A 106 5.87 -5.83 17.39
C GLU A 106 5.64 -4.42 16.81
N CYS A 107 6.51 -3.98 15.89
CA CYS A 107 6.29 -2.73 15.17
C CYS A 107 5.05 -2.77 14.28
N LEU A 108 4.79 -3.88 13.61
CA LEU A 108 3.56 -4.02 12.84
C LEU A 108 2.32 -3.94 13.74
N LEU A 109 2.34 -4.58 14.92
CA LEU A 109 1.26 -4.50 15.90
C LEU A 109 1.03 -3.06 16.40
N ARG A 110 2.10 -2.33 16.74
CA ARG A 110 2.02 -0.91 17.11
C ARG A 110 1.33 -0.08 16.03
N ASN A 111 1.75 -0.25 14.77
CA ASN A 111 1.18 0.50 13.65
C ASN A 111 -0.30 0.15 13.40
N ILE A 112 -0.71 -1.10 13.58
CA ILE A 112 -2.13 -1.49 13.51
C ILE A 112 -2.93 -0.80 14.61
N CYS A 113 -2.42 -0.80 15.84
CA CYS A 113 -3.07 -0.15 16.97
C CYS A 113 -3.27 1.35 16.73
N GLU A 114 -2.20 2.08 16.40
CA GLU A 114 -2.26 3.54 16.21
C GLU A 114 -3.15 3.92 15.01
N ALA A 115 -3.17 3.11 13.95
CA ALA A 115 -4.05 3.29 12.79
C ALA A 115 -5.54 3.12 13.16
N ALA A 116 -5.85 2.24 14.11
CA ALA A 116 -7.20 2.02 14.61
C ALA A 116 -7.62 3.09 15.63
N GLU A 117 -6.68 3.59 16.44
CA GLU A 117 -6.90 4.70 17.38
C GLU A 117 -7.14 6.03 16.65
N THR A 118 -6.40 6.27 15.57
CA THR A 118 -6.52 7.49 14.75
C THR A 118 -6.76 7.15 13.28
N PRO A 119 -7.99 6.75 12.91
CA PRO A 119 -8.30 6.36 11.54
C PRO A 119 -8.04 7.50 10.55
N LEU A 120 -7.30 7.19 9.47
CA LEU A 120 -7.03 8.14 8.37
C LEU A 120 -8.28 8.33 7.50
N HIS A 121 -9.29 9.01 8.02
CA HIS A 121 -10.46 9.41 7.24
C HIS A 121 -10.09 10.60 6.35
N HIS A 122 -10.28 10.46 5.02
CA HIS A 122 -10.16 11.51 4.00
C HIS A 122 -8.77 11.84 3.42
N ASN A 123 -7.83 10.88 3.36
CA ASN A 123 -6.50 11.07 2.74
C ASN A 123 -6.36 10.57 1.29
N GLY A 124 -7.47 10.51 0.54
CA GLY A 124 -7.47 10.01 -0.85
C GLY A 124 -7.04 8.54 -0.97
N LEU A 125 -6.45 8.16 -2.11
CA LEU A 125 -6.04 6.78 -2.39
C LEU A 125 -5.09 6.21 -1.32
N LEU A 126 -4.13 7.01 -0.86
CA LEU A 126 -3.15 6.58 0.14
C LEU A 126 -3.84 6.25 1.48
N GLY A 127 -4.78 7.08 1.92
CA GLY A 127 -5.58 6.82 3.12
C GLY A 127 -6.32 5.49 3.05
N HIS A 128 -6.94 5.19 1.90
CA HIS A 128 -7.62 3.91 1.68
C HIS A 128 -6.67 2.72 1.69
N ILE A 129 -5.47 2.85 1.09
CA ILE A 129 -4.45 1.79 1.12
C ILE A 129 -4.03 1.51 2.57
N MET A 130 -3.72 2.57 3.33
CA MET A 130 -3.31 2.44 4.73
C MET A 130 -4.42 1.82 5.59
N HIS A 131 -5.68 2.23 5.38
CA HIS A 131 -6.82 1.64 6.07
C HIS A 131 -6.94 0.13 5.79
N ILE A 132 -6.86 -0.29 4.53
CA ILE A 132 -6.94 -1.72 4.17
C ILE A 132 -5.78 -2.53 4.77
N MET A 133 -4.57 -1.97 4.77
CA MET A 133 -3.38 -2.66 5.28
C MET A 133 -3.41 -2.81 6.81
N PHE A 134 -3.81 -1.76 7.54
CA PHE A 134 -3.72 -1.70 9.01
C PHE A 134 -5.05 -1.93 9.73
N THR A 135 -6.12 -2.30 9.01
CA THR A 135 -7.42 -2.66 9.61
C THR A 135 -7.74 -4.12 9.30
N PRO A 136 -7.25 -5.06 10.11
CA PRO A 136 -7.49 -6.50 9.95
C PRO A 136 -8.93 -6.89 9.65
N SER A 137 -9.89 -6.26 10.32
CA SER A 137 -11.32 -6.53 10.17
C SER A 137 -11.92 -6.08 8.83
N SER A 138 -11.20 -5.27 8.04
CA SER A 138 -11.72 -4.71 6.79
C SER A 138 -11.74 -5.71 5.61
N SER A 139 -11.09 -6.87 5.76
CA SER A 139 -10.97 -7.89 4.72
C SER A 139 -11.60 -9.22 5.13
N ARG A 140 -11.57 -10.20 4.22
CA ARG A 140 -11.87 -11.59 4.57
C ARG A 140 -10.89 -12.11 5.62
N GLU A 141 -11.36 -13.02 6.45
CA GLU A 141 -10.56 -13.72 7.44
C GLU A 141 -9.63 -14.73 6.73
N GLU A 142 -8.33 -14.54 6.88
CA GLU A 142 -7.28 -15.32 6.20
C GLU A 142 -6.52 -16.26 7.14
N GLY A 143 -6.95 -16.39 8.41
CA GLY A 143 -6.29 -17.26 9.40
C GLY A 143 -4.93 -16.75 9.88
N ILE A 144 -4.74 -15.43 9.88
CA ILE A 144 -3.56 -14.79 10.46
C ILE A 144 -3.58 -14.85 12.00
N ASP A 145 -2.44 -14.57 12.63
CA ASP A 145 -2.30 -14.54 14.09
C ASP A 145 -3.33 -13.58 14.75
N ASP A 146 -4.00 -14.07 15.79
CA ASP A 146 -5.00 -13.33 16.56
C ASP A 146 -4.44 -12.04 17.16
N ALA A 147 -3.13 -11.98 17.42
CA ALA A 147 -2.44 -10.79 17.90
C ALA A 147 -2.70 -9.55 17.02
N TYR A 148 -2.88 -9.74 15.71
CA TYR A 148 -3.17 -8.63 14.79
C TYR A 148 -4.57 -8.04 15.02
N TYR A 149 -5.57 -8.88 15.29
CA TYR A 149 -6.91 -8.42 15.60
C TYR A 149 -7.00 -7.84 17.01
N GLU A 150 -6.23 -8.38 17.96
CA GLU A 150 -6.09 -7.81 19.30
C GLU A 150 -5.56 -6.37 19.21
N ALA A 151 -4.47 -6.14 18.46
CA ALA A 151 -3.92 -4.81 18.27
C ALA A 151 -4.91 -3.81 17.66
N GLU A 152 -5.78 -4.25 16.73
CA GLU A 152 -6.85 -3.41 16.19
C GLU A 152 -7.86 -3.02 17.29
N LEU A 153 -8.28 -3.99 18.11
CA LEU A 153 -9.20 -3.77 19.22
C LEU A 153 -8.59 -2.84 20.29
N ASP A 154 -7.30 -2.95 20.57
CA ASP A 154 -6.62 -2.06 21.49
C ASP A 154 -6.63 -0.62 20.99
N GLY A 155 -6.42 -0.41 19.70
CA GLY A 155 -6.49 0.90 19.08
C GLY A 155 -7.88 1.51 19.18
N GLN A 156 -8.93 0.72 18.95
CA GLN A 156 -10.32 1.17 19.14
C GLN A 156 -10.63 1.57 20.59
N ASN A 157 -9.90 1.02 21.56
CA ASN A 157 -10.02 1.35 22.98
C ASN A 157 -9.02 2.44 23.44
N GLY A 158 -8.13 2.91 22.57
CA GLY A 158 -7.09 3.90 22.91
C GLY A 158 -5.98 3.34 23.81
N ASN A 159 -5.68 2.04 23.73
CA ASN A 159 -4.72 1.36 24.61
C ASN A 159 -3.40 1.01 23.88
N CYS A 160 -2.91 1.87 23.00
CA CYS A 160 -1.70 1.60 22.20
C CYS A 160 -0.38 1.74 22.96
N ASP A 161 -0.41 2.30 24.18
CA ASP A 161 0.77 2.48 25.03
C ASP A 161 1.56 1.19 25.27
N LYS A 162 0.87 0.04 25.29
CA LYS A 162 1.50 -1.27 25.52
C LYS A 162 2.47 -1.70 24.42
N TYR A 163 2.38 -1.10 23.23
CA TYR A 163 3.25 -1.43 22.08
C TYR A 163 4.45 -0.48 21.94
N LEU A 164 4.51 0.58 22.75
CA LEU A 164 5.57 1.61 22.67
C LEU A 164 6.95 1.06 23.05
N ASP A 165 6.99 0.15 24.02
CA ASP A 165 8.24 -0.42 24.56
C ASP A 165 8.95 -1.31 23.53
N ASP A 166 8.18 -2.09 22.76
CA ASP A 166 8.71 -3.05 21.79
C ASP A 166 8.98 -2.43 20.41
N CYS A 167 8.34 -1.31 20.10
CA CYS A 167 8.58 -0.55 18.89
C CYS A 167 8.55 0.95 19.17
N PRO A 168 9.70 1.65 19.21
CA PRO A 168 9.73 3.08 19.53
C PRO A 168 9.33 3.99 18.36
N PHE A 169 9.18 3.45 17.15
CA PHE A 169 8.97 4.23 15.94
C PHE A 169 7.68 3.84 15.21
N SER A 170 6.78 4.81 15.05
CA SER A 170 5.58 4.65 14.22
C SER A 170 5.83 5.10 12.78
N LEU A 171 5.21 4.42 11.80
CA LEU A 171 5.15 4.94 10.44
C LEU A 171 4.35 6.24 10.38
N PHE A 172 3.36 6.42 11.25
CA PHE A 172 2.51 7.60 11.27
C PHE A 172 3.25 8.86 11.77
N ASP A 173 4.29 8.70 12.59
CA ASP A 173 5.15 9.83 13.01
C ASP A 173 5.91 10.46 11.83
N ILE A 174 6.21 9.69 10.78
CA ILE A 174 6.86 10.21 9.57
C ILE A 174 5.88 11.00 8.70
N VAL A 175 4.65 10.49 8.58
CA VAL A 175 3.66 10.97 7.61
C VAL A 175 2.82 12.12 8.19
N THR A 176 2.67 12.17 9.51
CA THR A 176 1.78 13.10 10.20
C THR A 176 2.58 14.02 11.12
N ARG A 177 3.13 15.10 10.57
CA ARG A 177 3.50 16.24 11.42
C ARG A 177 2.21 16.97 11.77
N LEU A 178 1.71 16.79 13.01
CA LEU A 178 0.61 17.58 13.53
C LEU A 178 1.01 19.07 13.44
N VAL A 179 0.38 19.81 12.52
CA VAL A 179 0.45 21.26 12.52
C VAL A 179 -0.47 21.71 13.65
N GLU A 180 0.12 22.08 14.78
CA GLU A 180 -0.61 22.75 15.85
C GLU A 180 -0.99 24.15 15.36
N THR A 181 -2.16 24.27 14.71
CA THR A 181 -2.75 25.58 14.41
C THR A 181 -3.21 26.18 15.72
N ARG A 182 -2.36 27.00 16.33
CA ARG A 182 -2.79 27.95 17.36
C ARG A 182 -3.89 28.84 16.74
N HIS A 183 -5.11 28.70 17.25
CA HIS A 183 -6.14 29.73 17.14
C HIS A 183 -5.80 30.91 18.04
#